data_AF-A0A150WR20-F1
#
_entry.id   AF-A0A150WR20-F1
#
_cell.length_a   1.000
_cell.length_b   1.000
_cell.length_c   1.000
_cell.angle_alpha   90.00
_cell.angle_beta   90.00
_cell.angle_gamma   90.00
#
_symmetry.space_group_name_H-M   'P 1'
#
loop_
_entity.id
_entity.type
_entity.pdbx_description
1 polymer ?
#
loop_
_entity_poly.entity_id
_entity_poly.type
_entity_poly.pdbx_seq_one_letter_code
_entity_poly.pdbx_strand_id
1 'polypeptide(L)' 'MMNTQIPKEKWNSLKVELHKTWDDISIEEIERTRGSVKSIYGLVQAKCGLHEEEVKDQLVSLLKKYDRPHSSAQI' A
#
# COMPACT_ATOMS: atom_id res chain seq x y z
N MET A 1 -6.37 13.91 -8.02
CA MET A 1 -7.31 12.81 -7.74
C MET A 1 -6.47 11.57 -7.54
N MET A 2 -6.36 11.05 -6.32
CA MET A 2 -5.62 9.81 -6.07
C MET A 2 -6.45 8.67 -6.66
N ASN A 3 -5.99 8.08 -7.76
CA ASN A 3 -6.60 6.85 -8.26
C ASN A 3 -6.55 5.82 -7.13
N THR A 4 -7.70 5.50 -6.55
CA THR A 4 -7.82 4.68 -5.34
C THR A 4 -7.54 3.20 -5.58
N GLN A 5 -7.24 2.84 -6.83
CA GLN A 5 -7.03 1.48 -7.30
C GLN A 5 -5.64 1.34 -7.90
N ILE A 6 -4.86 0.45 -7.31
CA ILE A 6 -3.49 0.15 -7.72
C ILE A 6 -3.55 -0.85 -8.89
N PRO A 7 -2.80 -0.63 -9.99
CA PRO A 7 -2.78 -1.56 -11.11
C PRO A 7 -2.21 -2.92 -10.67
N LYS A 8 -2.76 -4.02 -11.21
CA LYS A 8 -2.47 -5.41 -10.80
C LYS A 8 -0.97 -5.75 -10.80
N GLU A 9 -0.22 -5.22 -11.77
CA GLU A 9 1.23 -5.40 -11.86
C GLU A 9 1.97 -4.80 -10.65
N LYS A 10 1.71 -3.53 -10.33
CA LYS A 10 2.28 -2.85 -9.17
C LYS A 10 1.75 -3.43 -7.85
N TRP A 11 0.49 -3.84 -7.84
CA TRP A 11 -0.15 -4.45 -6.67
C TRP A 11 0.57 -5.72 -6.21
N ASN A 12 1.03 -6.55 -7.14
CA ASN A 12 1.72 -7.80 -6.81
C ASN A 12 3.07 -7.55 -6.10
N SER A 13 3.74 -6.44 -6.41
CA SER A 13 4.93 -6.00 -5.68
C SER A 13 4.58 -5.31 -4.36
N LEU A 14 3.56 -4.45 -4.38
CA LEU A 14 3.13 -3.70 -3.20
C LEU A 14 2.64 -4.64 -2.10
N LYS A 15 1.90 -5.71 -2.40
CA LYS A 15 1.44 -6.67 -1.37
C LYS A 15 2.60 -7.34 -0.62
N VAL A 16 3.73 -7.58 -1.29
CA VAL A 16 4.94 -8.14 -0.66
C VAL A 16 5.59 -7.10 0.26
N GLU A 17 5.68 -5.84 -0.18
CA GLU A 17 6.19 -4.75 0.67
C GLU A 17 5.27 -4.46 1.86
N LEU A 18 3.95 -4.49 1.67
CA LEU A 18 2.95 -4.36 2.73
C LEU A 18 3.18 -5.47 3.78
N HIS A 19 3.28 -6.73 3.37
CA HIS A 19 3.52 -7.85 4.28
C HIS A 19 4.87 -7.72 5.03
N LYS A 20 5.93 -7.26 4.35
CA LYS A 20 7.22 -7.00 4.99
C LYS A 20 7.18 -5.84 6.01
N THR A 21 6.34 -4.85 5.75
CA THR A 21 6.18 -3.66 6.62
C THR A 21 5.30 -4.00 7.82
N TRP A 22 4.22 -4.75 7.58
CA TRP A 22 3.29 -5.22 8.57
C TRP A 22 3.29 -6.75 8.59
N ASP A 23 4.27 -7.32 9.30
CA ASP A 23 4.45 -8.78 9.48
C ASP A 23 3.18 -9.46 10.05
N ASP A 24 2.40 -8.69 10.82
CA ASP A 24 1.11 -9.08 11.40
C ASP A 24 0.00 -9.36 10.37
N ILE A 25 0.17 -8.89 9.12
CA ILE A 25 -0.82 -8.99 8.07
C ILE A 25 -0.35 -9.96 6.99
N SER A 26 -1.09 -11.06 6.82
CA SER A 26 -0.82 -12.05 5.79
C SER A 26 -1.06 -11.53 4.38
N ILE A 27 -0.26 -12.02 3.42
CA ILE A 27 -0.42 -11.74 1.98
C ILE A 27 -1.87 -11.99 1.52
N GLU A 28 -2.52 -13.06 1.98
CA GLU A 28 -3.90 -13.40 1.62
C GLU A 28 -4.91 -12.30 1.99
N GLU A 29 -4.79 -11.75 3.21
CA GLU A 29 -5.66 -10.68 3.69
C GLU A 29 -5.43 -9.39 2.90
N ILE A 30 -4.16 -9.11 2.58
CA ILE A 30 -3.79 -8.02 1.69
C ILE A 30 -4.43 -8.25 0.32
N GLU A 31 -4.35 -9.44 -0.27
CA GLU A 31 -4.95 -9.77 -1.58
C GLU A 31 -6.48 -9.56 -1.63
N ARG A 32 -7.19 -9.78 -0.53
CA ARG A 32 -8.64 -9.54 -0.44
C ARG A 32 -9.01 -8.08 -0.67
N THR A 33 -8.09 -7.14 -0.41
CA THR A 33 -8.29 -5.70 -0.68
C THR A 33 -8.23 -5.35 -2.16
N ARG A 34 -7.73 -6.26 -3.02
CA ARG A 34 -7.62 -6.10 -4.48
C ARG A 34 -6.90 -4.81 -4.91
N GLY A 35 -5.95 -4.32 -4.11
CA GLY A 35 -5.22 -3.09 -4.41
C GLY A 35 -6.03 -1.80 -4.20
N SER A 36 -7.13 -1.87 -3.44
CA SER A 36 -7.88 -0.69 -3.01
C SER A 36 -7.18 -0.04 -1.83
N VAL A 37 -6.67 1.19 -2.01
CA VAL A 37 -5.96 1.95 -0.97
C VAL A 37 -6.80 2.08 0.30
N LYS A 38 -8.10 2.33 0.15
CA LYS A 38 -9.04 2.46 1.29
C LYS A 38 -9.20 1.14 2.06
N SER A 39 -9.25 0.02 1.33
CA SER A 39 -9.39 -1.30 1.94
C SER A 39 -8.11 -1.74 2.64
N ILE A 40 -6.94 -1.44 2.05
CA ILE A 40 -5.64 -1.69 2.68
C ILE A 40 -5.51 -0.88 3.97
N TYR A 41 -5.86 0.40 3.93
CA TYR A 41 -5.84 1.26 5.11
C TYR A 41 -6.69 0.69 6.25
N GLY A 42 -7.94 0.32 5.98
CA GLY A 42 -8.82 -0.27 6.99
C GLY A 42 -8.31 -1.62 7.53
N LEU A 43 -7.73 -2.45 6.67
CA LEU A 43 -7.11 -3.71 7.08
C LEU A 43 -5.93 -3.48 8.04
N VAL A 44 -5.01 -2.58 7.66
CA VAL A 44 -3.81 -2.28 8.44
C VAL A 44 -4.17 -1.60 9.76
N GLN A 45 -5.10 -0.65 9.75
CA GLN A 45 -5.60 0.00 10.95
C GLN A 45 -6.22 -1.02 11.93
N ALA A 46 -7.06 -1.93 11.42
CA ALA A 46 -7.72 -2.93 12.24
C ALA A 46 -6.75 -3.98 12.81
N LYS A 47 -5.70 -4.35 12.06
CA LYS A 47 -4.73 -5.38 12.46
C LYS A 47 -3.63 -4.83 13.35
N CYS A 48 -3.00 -3.74 12.93
CA CYS A 48 -1.79 -3.26 13.58
C CYS A 48 -2.08 -2.50 14.88
N GLY A 49 -3.33 -2.07 15.12
CA GLY A 49 -3.71 -1.28 16.29
C GLY A 49 -2.96 0.06 16.38
N LEU A 50 -2.29 0.48 15.31
CA LEU A 50 -1.52 1.70 15.22
C LEU A 50 -2.45 2.91 15.07
N HIS A 51 -1.94 4.08 15.47
CA HIS A 51 -2.61 5.34 15.20
C HIS A 51 -2.80 5.56 13.69
N GLU A 52 -3.92 6.17 13.32
CA GLU A 52 -4.28 6.47 11.92
C GLU A 52 -3.16 7.17 11.16
N GLU A 53 -2.47 8.09 11.84
CA GLU A 53 -1.41 8.89 11.24
C GLU A 53 -0.21 8.02 10.81
N GLU A 54 0.20 7.07 11.64
CA GLU A 54 1.32 6.16 11.35
C GLU A 54 0.99 5.22 10.19
N VAL A 55 -0.23 4.67 10.18
CA VAL A 55 -0.72 3.82 9.09
C VAL A 55 -0.76 4.62 7.79
N LYS A 56 -1.27 5.85 7.87
CA LYS A 56 -1.37 6.74 6.72
C LYS A 56 0.00 7.13 6.18
N ASP A 57 0.95 7.50 7.03
CA ASP A 57 2.28 7.91 6.59
C ASP A 57 3.03 6.76 5.91
N GLN A 58 3.02 5.56 6.50
CA GLN A 58 3.64 4.37 5.90
C GLN A 58 2.96 3.99 4.58
N LEU A 59 1.63 3.99 4.53
CA LEU A 59 0.89 3.68 3.31
C LEU A 59 1.17 4.71 2.22
N VAL A 60 1.17 6.01 2.54
CA VAL A 60 1.49 7.09 1.60
C VAL A 60 2.94 6.98 1.12
N SER A 61 3.88 6.66 2.01
CA SER A 61 5.29 6.46 1.69
C SER A 61 5.50 5.30 0.72
N LEU A 62 4.81 4.17 0.93
CA LEU A 62 4.79 3.05 -0.01
C LEU A 62 4.16 3.47 -1.34
N LEU A 63 2.95 4.03 -1.31
CA LEU A 63 2.23 4.43 -2.53
C LEU A 63 3.01 5.46 -3.34
N LYS A 64 3.72 6.41 -2.72
CA LYS A 64 4.59 7.37 -3.42
C LYS A 64 5.68 6.69 -4.25
N LYS A 65 6.22 5.55 -3.81
CA LYS A 65 7.20 4.77 -4.60
C LYS A 65 6.57 4.21 -5.88
N TYR A 66 5.27 3.93 -5.86
CA TYR A 66 4.53 3.34 -6.98
C TYR A 66 3.73 4.35 -7.80
N ASP A 67 3.41 5.52 -7.25
CA ASP A 67 2.67 6.62 -7.89
C ASP A 67 3.57 7.47 -8.78
N ARG A 68 4.85 7.65 -8.42
CA ARG A 68 5.78 8.33 -9.31
C ARG A 68 5.78 7.60 -10.65
N PRO A 69 5.41 8.27 -11.77
CA PRO A 69 5.94 7.83 -13.04
C PRO A 69 7.45 7.81 -12.85
N HIS A 70 8.11 6.82 -13.43
CA HIS A 70 9.52 6.93 -13.77
C HIS A 70 9.66 8.23 -14.59
N SER A 71 9.78 9.37 -13.90
CA SER A 71 10.20 10.62 -14.51
C SER A 71 11.66 10.38 -14.68
N SER A 72 12.00 9.87 -15.86
CA SER A 72 13.31 10.05 -16.46
C SER A 72 13.73 11.48 -16.15
N ALA A 73 14.66 11.63 -15.22
CA ALA A 73 15.55 12.76 -15.25
C ALA A 73 16.33 12.60 -16.57
N GLN A 74 15.77 13.18 -17.63
CA GLN A 74 16.53 13.46 -18.84
C GLN A 74 17.60 14.46 -18.41
N ILE A 75 18.86 14.01 -18.45
CA ILE A 75 20.05 14.85 -18.51
C ILE A 75 20.53 14.79 -19.94
#